data_AF-A0A3D8I1T8-F1
#
_entry.id   AF-A0A3D8I1T8-F1
#
_cell.length_a   1.000
_cell.length_b   1.000
_cell.length_c   1.000
_cell.angle_alpha   90.00
_cell.angle_beta   90.00
_cell.angle_gamma   90.00
#
_symmetry.space_group_name_H-M   'P 1'
#
loop_
_entity.id
_entity.type
_entity.pdbx_description
1 polymer ?
#
loop_
_entity_poly.entity_id
_entity_poly.type
_entity_poly.pdbx_seq_one_letter_code
_entity_poly.pdbx_strand_id
1 'polypeptide(L)'
;MWFLLFFIVIPFIFFIGFYLFSVIIIFITNKIFHKQYSQSLSLILPCLSLFFYLMLIMGGISFKGIDPQYYEFKKLCEKAENVIYDEELYRIYNKRRNMEKYYDEKTKKEYLMSDFEIEETYSNNITKRLKETEATLYYNNKPFFKEKYYWFKYYGLFLSGDEGAGWHLKIEQRLLCENNQIIKR
;
A
#
# COMPACT_ATOMS: atom_id res chain seq x y z
N MET A 1 11.00 27.76 -3.14
CA MET A 1 10.11 28.70 -2.41
C MET A 1 8.84 28.00 -1.91
N TRP A 2 8.20 27.15 -2.71
CA TRP A 2 7.02 26.37 -2.30
C TRP A 2 7.30 25.33 -1.19
N PHE A 3 8.52 24.76 -1.15
CA PHE A 3 8.95 23.88 -0.05
C PHE A 3 8.85 24.53 1.34
N LEU A 4 9.37 25.74 1.53
CA LEU A 4 9.28 26.44 2.82
C LEU A 4 7.83 26.77 3.19
N LEU A 5 7.01 27.12 2.20
CA LEU A 5 5.61 27.42 2.42
C LEU A 5 4.84 26.16 2.87
N PHE A 6 5.05 25.03 2.20
CA PHE A 6 4.35 23.79 2.50
C PHE A 6 4.84 23.18 3.83
N PHE A 7 6.15 23.05 4.04
CA PHE A 7 6.67 22.32 5.19
C PHE A 7 6.77 23.14 6.48
N ILE A 8 6.71 24.48 6.40
CA ILE A 8 6.90 25.35 7.58
C ILE A 8 5.69 26.26 7.78
N VAL A 9 5.27 27.01 6.77
CA VAL A 9 4.24 28.04 6.93
C VAL A 9 2.86 27.43 7.17
N ILE A 10 2.45 26.45 6.35
CA ILE A 10 1.16 25.77 6.48
C ILE A 10 0.98 25.09 7.86
N PRO A 11 1.89 24.21 8.34
CA PRO A 11 1.72 23.57 9.64
C PRO A 11 1.71 24.59 10.78
N PHE A 12 2.48 25.68 10.67
CA PHE A 12 2.50 26.72 11.68
C PHE A 12 1.17 27.49 11.77
N ILE A 13 0.54 27.79 10.64
CA ILE A 13 -0.80 28.41 10.59
C ILE A 13 -1.83 27.49 11.26
N PHE A 14 -1.84 26.19 10.92
CA PHE A 14 -2.75 25.23 11.56
C PHE A 14 -2.49 25.10 13.07
N PHE A 15 -1.23 25.09 13.48
CA PHE A 15 -0.85 25.02 14.89
C PHE A 15 -1.39 26.21 15.68
N ILE A 16 -1.20 27.45 15.21
CA ILE A 16 -1.72 28.65 15.85
C ILE A 16 -3.26 28.63 15.89
N GLY A 17 -3.90 28.27 14.78
CA GLY A 17 -5.36 28.20 14.69
C GLY A 17 -5.96 27.22 15.70
N PHE A 18 -5.44 25.99 15.76
CA PHE A 18 -5.90 24.98 16.71
C PHE A 18 -5.57 25.34 18.16
N TYR A 19 -4.44 26.01 18.41
CA TYR A 19 -4.11 26.51 19.74
C TYR A 19 -5.13 27.53 20.23
N LEU A 20 -5.40 28.59 19.45
CA LEU A 20 -6.36 29.63 19.82
C LEU A 20 -7.77 29.04 20.04
N PHE A 21 -8.19 28.15 19.15
CA PHE A 21 -9.45 27.43 19.28
C PHE A 21 -9.52 26.61 20.58
N SER A 22 -8.46 25.90 20.93
CA SER A 22 -8.39 25.09 22.16
C SER A 22 -8.43 25.95 23.42
N VAL A 23 -7.77 27.10 23.42
CA VAL A 23 -7.83 28.08 24.53
C VAL A 23 -9.27 28.55 24.74
N ILE A 24 -9.99 28.88 23.66
CA ILE A 24 -11.40 29.31 23.73
C ILE A 24 -12.28 28.19 24.27
N ILE A 25 -12.11 26.95 23.79
CA ILE A 25 -12.87 25.79 24.30
C ILE A 25 -12.64 25.58 25.79
N ILE A 26 -11.39 25.62 26.25
CA ILE A 26 -11.08 25.42 27.67
C ILE A 26 -11.69 26.53 28.51
N PHE A 27 -11.62 27.77 28.06
CA PHE A 27 -12.25 28.90 28.73
C PHE A 27 -13.77 28.72 28.86
N ILE A 28 -14.45 28.37 27.77
CA ILE A 28 -15.90 28.12 27.77
C ILE A 28 -16.25 26.94 28.69
N THR A 29 -15.49 25.85 28.64
CA THR A 29 -15.70 24.64 29.45
C THR A 29 -15.53 24.96 30.94
N ASN A 30 -14.49 25.69 31.32
CA ASN A 30 -14.27 26.12 32.71
C ASN A 30 -15.41 26.99 33.21
N LYS A 31 -15.93 27.88 32.35
CA LYS A 31 -17.06 28.75 32.67
C LYS A 31 -18.37 27.98 32.85
N ILE A 32 -18.67 27.02 31.97
CA ILE A 32 -19.93 26.25 32.00
C ILE A 32 -19.96 25.25 33.15
N PHE A 33 -18.87 24.52 33.36
CA PHE A 33 -18.83 23.41 34.31
C PHE A 33 -18.29 23.80 35.69
N HIS A 34 -17.94 25.08 35.90
CA HIS A 34 -17.28 25.57 37.11
C HIS A 34 -16.06 24.74 37.52
N LYS A 35 -15.35 24.17 36.54
CA LYS A 35 -14.12 23.41 36.71
C LYS A 35 -12.91 24.26 36.36
N GLN A 36 -11.74 23.89 36.90
CA GLN A 36 -10.46 24.53 36.59
C GLN A 36 -9.57 23.59 35.77
N TYR A 37 -9.94 23.36 34.51
CA TYR A 37 -9.04 22.69 33.57
C TYR A 37 -7.82 23.58 33.31
N SER A 38 -6.63 22.96 33.34
CA SER A 38 -5.37 23.64 33.08
C SER A 38 -5.33 24.20 31.66
N GLN A 39 -4.84 25.42 31.51
CA GLN A 39 -4.60 26.02 30.20
C GLN A 39 -3.55 25.26 29.38
N SER A 40 -2.66 24.50 30.01
CA SER A 40 -1.68 23.66 29.30
C SER A 40 -2.33 22.58 28.43
N LEU A 41 -3.58 22.18 28.70
CA LEU A 41 -4.33 21.24 27.85
C LEU A 41 -4.61 21.80 26.45
N SER A 42 -4.55 23.13 26.27
CA SER A 42 -4.73 23.78 24.97
C SER A 42 -3.66 23.38 23.95
N LEU A 43 -2.53 22.82 24.40
CA LEU A 43 -1.44 22.36 23.54
C LEU A 43 -1.68 20.96 22.96
N ILE A 44 -2.61 20.17 23.49
CA ILE A 44 -2.82 18.79 23.03
C ILE A 44 -3.29 18.76 21.58
N LEU A 45 -4.33 19.52 21.25
CA LEU A 45 -4.89 19.57 19.91
C LEU A 45 -3.89 20.07 18.85
N PRO A 46 -3.17 21.20 19.04
CA PRO A 46 -2.20 21.65 18.05
C PRO A 46 -1.02 20.67 17.90
N CYS A 47 -0.53 20.05 18.97
CA CYS A 47 0.50 19.02 18.88
C CYS A 47 0.04 17.77 18.10
N LEU A 48 -1.19 17.30 18.36
CA LEU A 48 -1.77 16.20 17.59
C LEU A 48 -1.92 16.58 16.11
N SER A 49 -2.40 17.79 15.83
CA SER A 49 -2.57 18.26 14.46
C SER A 49 -1.25 18.27 13.67
N LEU A 50 -0.16 18.67 14.33
CA LEU A 50 1.18 18.66 13.74
C LEU A 50 1.66 17.23 13.46
N PHE A 51 1.43 16.30 14.41
CA PHE A 51 1.75 14.90 14.22
C PHE A 51 1.00 14.28 13.02
N PHE A 52 -0.31 14.54 12.92
CA PHE A 52 -1.13 14.11 11.78
C PHE A 52 -0.64 14.71 10.46
N TYR A 53 -0.25 15.99 10.46
CA TYR A 53 0.27 16.67 9.29
C TYR A 53 1.58 16.06 8.79
N LEU A 54 2.53 15.80 9.70
CA LEU A 54 3.81 15.16 9.37
C LEU A 54 3.60 13.74 8.82
N MET A 55 2.72 12.95 9.46
CA MET A 55 2.36 11.61 8.97
C MET A 55 1.77 11.65 7.55
N LEU A 56 0.96 12.68 7.24
CA LEU A 56 0.35 12.84 5.93
C LEU A 56 1.40 13.14 4.84
N ILE A 57 2.41 13.97 5.15
CA ILE A 57 3.47 14.30 4.19
C ILE A 57 4.48 13.17 4.00
N MET A 58 4.82 12.42 5.05
CA MET A 58 5.83 11.34 4.98
C MET A 58 5.34 10.06 4.25
N GLY A 59 4.19 10.11 3.57
CA GLY A 59 3.66 8.96 2.82
C GLY A 59 2.27 8.49 3.26
N GLY A 60 1.64 9.20 4.21
CA GLY A 60 0.26 9.03 4.58
C GLY A 60 0.01 8.16 5.82
N ILE A 61 -1.27 8.10 6.20
CA ILE A 61 -1.75 7.31 7.33
C ILE A 61 -2.45 6.08 6.78
N SER A 62 -1.96 4.89 7.14
CA SER A 62 -2.59 3.61 6.76
C SER A 62 -3.45 3.07 7.89
N PHE A 63 -4.68 2.66 7.58
CA PHE A 63 -5.56 2.00 8.54
C PHE A 63 -5.47 0.47 8.48
N LYS A 64 -4.51 -0.10 7.74
CA LYS A 64 -4.36 -1.56 7.61
C LYS A 64 -4.16 -2.26 8.96
N GLY A 65 -3.47 -1.62 9.90
CA GLY A 65 -3.12 -2.21 11.20
C GLY A 65 -4.31 -2.38 12.15
N ILE A 66 -5.46 -1.77 11.85
CA ILE A 66 -6.69 -1.94 12.62
C ILE A 66 -7.78 -2.66 11.83
N ASP A 67 -7.47 -3.09 10.60
CA ASP A 67 -8.42 -3.74 9.70
C ASP A 67 -8.35 -5.27 9.87
N PRO A 68 -9.39 -5.94 10.38
CA PRO A 68 -9.38 -7.40 10.54
C PRO A 68 -9.14 -8.15 9.22
N GLN A 69 -9.64 -7.63 8.08
CA GLN A 69 -9.47 -8.28 6.77
C GLN A 69 -8.02 -8.24 6.29
N TYR A 70 -7.21 -7.29 6.80
CA TYR A 70 -5.77 -7.27 6.49
C TYR A 70 -5.04 -8.48 7.09
N TYR A 71 -5.44 -8.92 8.28
CA TYR A 71 -4.84 -10.09 8.93
C TYR A 71 -5.27 -11.39 8.27
N GLU A 72 -6.50 -11.46 7.76
CA GLU A 72 -6.95 -12.56 6.93
C GLU A 72 -6.14 -12.63 5.62
N PHE A 73 -5.98 -11.50 4.93
CA PHE A 73 -5.10 -11.39 3.77
C PHE A 73 -3.67 -11.85 4.08
N LYS A 74 -3.07 -11.40 5.20
CA LYS A 74 -1.73 -11.80 5.61
C LYS A 74 -1.63 -13.31 5.83
N LYS A 75 -2.61 -13.91 6.51
CA LYS A 75 -2.67 -15.35 6.75
C LYS A 75 -2.81 -16.15 5.45
N LEU A 76 -3.61 -15.67 4.50
CA LEU A 76 -3.74 -16.29 3.18
C LEU A 76 -2.44 -16.18 2.38
N CYS A 77 -1.74 -15.05 2.48
CA CYS A 77 -0.45 -14.82 1.86
C CYS A 77 0.64 -15.77 2.37
N GLU A 78 0.69 -15.99 3.70
CA GLU A 78 1.64 -16.93 4.32
C GLU A 78 1.39 -18.38 3.92
N LYS A 79 0.13 -18.72 3.59
CA LYS A 79 -0.31 -20.05 3.14
C LYS A 79 -0.38 -20.19 1.63
N ALA A 80 -0.01 -19.16 0.88
CA ALA A 80 0.02 -19.25 -0.57
C ALA A 80 1.07 -20.30 -0.95
N GLU A 81 0.68 -21.28 -1.75
CA GLU A 81 1.58 -22.28 -2.29
C GLU A 81 1.55 -22.16 -3.81
N ASN A 82 2.74 -21.98 -4.37
CA ASN A 82 2.92 -22.03 -5.81
C ASN A 82 3.30 -23.47 -6.18
N VAL A 83 2.83 -23.91 -7.35
CA VAL A 83 3.15 -25.23 -7.87
C VAL A 83 4.09 -25.07 -9.04
N ILE A 84 5.29 -25.64 -8.94
CA ILE A 84 6.25 -25.71 -10.03
C ILE A 84 6.11 -27.09 -10.66
N TYR A 85 5.62 -27.15 -11.90
CA TYR A 85 5.53 -28.40 -12.66
C TYR A 85 6.85 -28.72 -13.36
N ASP A 86 7.59 -27.69 -13.79
CA ASP A 86 8.90 -27.82 -14.43
C ASP A 86 9.86 -26.73 -13.91
N GLU A 87 10.81 -27.15 -13.07
CA GLU A 87 11.80 -26.26 -12.45
C GLU A 87 12.75 -25.63 -13.48
N GLU A 88 13.03 -26.32 -14.59
CA GLU A 88 13.96 -25.81 -15.60
C GLU A 88 13.32 -24.68 -16.40
N LEU A 89 12.07 -24.88 -16.84
CA LEU A 89 11.28 -23.83 -17.49
C LEU A 89 11.04 -22.64 -16.56
N TYR A 90 10.75 -22.89 -15.28
CA TYR A 90 10.59 -21.82 -14.29
C TYR A 90 11.89 -21.01 -14.09
N ARG A 91 13.04 -21.68 -14.01
CA ARG A 91 14.36 -21.02 -13.95
C ARG A 91 14.62 -20.16 -15.18
N ILE A 92 14.31 -20.68 -16.37
CA ILE A 92 14.48 -19.96 -17.64
C ILE A 92 13.59 -18.72 -17.67
N TYR A 93 12.30 -18.88 -17.35
CA TYR A 93 11.33 -17.79 -17.30
C TYR A 93 11.80 -16.64 -16.40
N ASN A 94 12.28 -16.96 -15.20
CA ASN A 94 12.79 -15.97 -14.24
C ASN A 94 14.07 -15.27 -14.72
N LYS A 95 15.03 -16.00 -15.31
CA LYS A 95 16.27 -15.40 -15.82
C LYS A 95 16.05 -14.48 -17.02
N ARG A 96 15.06 -14.84 -17.83
CA ARG A 96 14.72 -14.14 -19.07
C ARG A 96 13.87 -12.88 -18.84
N ARG A 97 13.44 -12.60 -17.61
CA ARG A 97 12.59 -11.45 -17.24
C ARG A 97 13.05 -10.16 -17.94
N ASN A 98 12.12 -9.52 -18.67
CA ASN A 98 12.32 -8.30 -19.47
C ASN A 98 13.18 -8.43 -20.74
N MET A 99 13.50 -9.64 -21.21
CA MET A 99 14.19 -9.87 -22.50
C MET A 99 13.20 -10.42 -23.52
N GLU A 100 13.26 -10.04 -24.79
CA GLU A 100 12.38 -10.61 -25.83
C GLU A 100 12.80 -12.04 -26.21
N LYS A 101 14.11 -12.28 -26.23
CA LYS A 101 14.76 -13.56 -26.53
C LYS A 101 15.79 -13.89 -25.46
N TYR A 102 15.94 -15.17 -25.14
CA TYR A 102 16.94 -15.64 -24.18
C TYR A 102 17.55 -16.96 -24.62
N TYR A 103 18.87 -16.99 -24.75
CA TYR A 103 19.62 -18.22 -24.98
C TYR A 103 20.06 -18.80 -23.64
N ASP A 104 19.64 -20.03 -23.34
CA ASP A 104 20.07 -20.74 -22.14
C ASP A 104 21.26 -21.65 -22.46
N GLU A 105 22.40 -21.38 -21.84
CA GLU A 105 23.63 -22.13 -22.07
C GLU A 105 23.56 -23.59 -21.63
N LYS A 106 22.64 -23.93 -20.71
CA LYS A 106 22.48 -25.29 -20.19
C LYS A 106 21.68 -26.18 -21.15
N THR A 107 20.54 -25.70 -21.62
CA THR A 107 19.69 -26.41 -22.58
C THR A 107 20.13 -26.22 -24.03
N LYS A 108 21.10 -25.31 -24.28
CA LYS A 108 21.60 -24.94 -25.63
C LYS A 108 20.48 -24.50 -26.58
N LYS A 109 19.43 -23.88 -26.03
CA LYS A 109 18.22 -23.50 -26.74
C LYS A 109 17.90 -22.02 -26.55
N GLU A 110 17.36 -21.41 -27.60
CA GLU A 110 16.76 -20.07 -27.55
C GLU A 110 15.27 -20.15 -27.19
N TYR A 111 14.83 -19.27 -26.30
CA TYR A 111 13.45 -19.14 -25.84
C TYR A 111 12.94 -17.74 -26.18
N LEU A 112 11.75 -17.66 -26.76
CA LEU A 112 11.09 -16.40 -27.12
C LEU A 112 9.99 -16.04 -26.12
N MET A 113 9.72 -14.74 -25.93
CA MET A 113 8.59 -14.28 -25.10
C MET A 113 7.26 -14.85 -25.55
N SER A 114 7.04 -14.84 -26.86
CA SER A 114 5.80 -15.30 -27.49
C SER A 114 5.45 -16.74 -27.15
N ASP A 115 6.43 -17.56 -26.77
CA ASP A 115 6.22 -18.97 -26.47
C ASP A 115 5.69 -19.18 -25.04
N PHE A 116 5.75 -18.14 -24.19
CA PHE A 116 5.25 -18.16 -22.83
C PHE A 116 3.89 -17.47 -22.76
N GLU A 117 2.90 -18.20 -22.27
CA GLU A 117 1.54 -17.72 -22.11
C GLU A 117 1.15 -17.73 -20.63
N ILE A 118 0.33 -16.75 -20.23
CA ILE A 118 -0.22 -16.66 -18.87
C ILE A 118 -1.73 -16.73 -19.00
N GLU A 119 -2.33 -17.74 -18.38
CA GLU A 119 -3.78 -17.91 -18.33
C GLU A 119 -4.27 -17.73 -16.89
N GLU A 120 -5.19 -16.79 -16.66
CA GLU A 120 -5.89 -16.69 -15.38
C GLU A 120 -6.91 -17.83 -15.30
N THR A 121 -6.60 -18.84 -14.50
CA THR A 121 -7.40 -20.06 -14.43
C THR A 121 -8.51 -19.97 -13.39
N TYR A 122 -8.35 -19.11 -12.39
CA TYR A 122 -9.34 -18.91 -11.35
C TYR A 122 -9.28 -17.52 -10.73
N SER A 123 -10.46 -16.97 -10.46
CA SER A 123 -10.64 -15.63 -9.90
C SER A 123 -11.82 -15.62 -8.95
N ASN A 124 -11.59 -15.33 -7.67
CA ASN A 124 -12.66 -15.30 -6.68
C ASN A 124 -12.55 -14.10 -5.74
N ASN A 125 -13.68 -13.44 -5.52
CA ASN A 125 -13.76 -12.36 -4.53
C ASN A 125 -14.15 -12.97 -3.18
N ILE A 126 -13.16 -13.17 -2.30
CA ILE A 126 -13.39 -13.60 -0.92
C ILE A 126 -14.21 -12.52 -0.20
N THR A 127 -13.84 -11.25 -0.40
CA THR A 127 -14.63 -10.09 0.04
C THR A 127 -14.61 -9.01 -1.03
N LYS A 128 -15.32 -7.89 -0.81
CA LYS A 128 -15.24 -6.71 -1.69
C LYS A 128 -13.83 -6.11 -1.79
N ARG A 129 -12.95 -6.41 -0.83
CA ARG A 129 -11.60 -5.85 -0.70
C ARG A 129 -10.50 -6.89 -0.82
N LEU A 130 -10.84 -8.17 -0.78
CA LEU A 130 -9.90 -9.28 -0.85
C LEU A 130 -10.28 -10.19 -2.01
N LYS A 131 -9.37 -10.31 -2.97
CA LYS A 131 -9.52 -11.15 -4.16
C LYS A 131 -8.41 -12.18 -4.19
N GLU A 132 -8.79 -13.41 -4.48
CA GLU A 132 -7.89 -14.53 -4.76
C GLU A 132 -7.84 -14.74 -6.27
N THR A 133 -6.64 -14.96 -6.78
CA THR A 133 -6.45 -15.27 -8.19
C THR A 133 -5.38 -16.35 -8.32
N GLU A 134 -5.61 -17.26 -9.26
CA GLU A 134 -4.64 -18.27 -9.66
C GLU A 134 -4.35 -18.08 -11.14
N ALA A 135 -3.06 -18.03 -11.47
CA ALA A 135 -2.60 -17.97 -12.85
C ALA A 135 -1.72 -19.19 -13.14
N THR A 136 -1.87 -19.76 -14.33
CA THR A 136 -1.01 -20.84 -14.80
C THR A 136 -0.22 -20.34 -16.00
N LEU A 137 1.09 -20.57 -15.95
CA LEU A 137 2.02 -20.20 -16.99
C LEU A 137 2.32 -21.43 -17.84
N TYR A 138 2.29 -21.23 -19.15
CA TYR A 138 2.47 -22.26 -20.15
C TYR A 138 3.66 -21.94 -21.04
N TYR A 139 4.36 -22.98 -21.48
CA TYR A 139 5.34 -22.91 -22.55
C TYR A 139 4.93 -23.89 -23.66
N ASN A 140 4.62 -23.39 -24.85
CA ASN A 140 4.08 -24.20 -25.95
C ASN A 140 2.91 -25.12 -25.50
N ASN A 141 1.89 -24.53 -24.87
CA ASN A 141 0.72 -25.23 -24.31
C ASN A 141 1.00 -26.25 -23.19
N LYS A 142 2.22 -26.29 -22.63
CA LYS A 142 2.55 -27.13 -21.47
C LYS A 142 2.63 -26.29 -20.21
N PRO A 143 1.83 -26.57 -19.16
CA PRO A 143 1.90 -25.83 -17.91
C PRO A 143 3.24 -26.10 -17.22
N PHE A 144 3.95 -25.05 -16.81
CA PHE A 144 5.22 -25.19 -16.10
C PHE A 144 5.20 -24.58 -14.70
N PHE A 145 4.32 -23.61 -14.46
CA PHE A 145 4.20 -22.93 -13.18
C PHE A 145 2.75 -22.52 -12.92
N LYS A 146 2.27 -22.70 -11.69
CA LYS A 146 1.00 -22.18 -11.22
C LYS A 146 1.25 -21.33 -10.00
N GLU A 147 0.89 -20.06 -10.12
CA GLU A 147 0.98 -19.10 -9.02
C GLU A 147 -0.38 -18.84 -8.40
N LYS A 148 -0.35 -18.65 -7.09
CA LYS A 148 -1.48 -18.18 -6.32
C LYS A 148 -1.15 -16.85 -5.69
N TYR A 149 -1.94 -15.83 -6.01
CA TYR A 149 -1.75 -14.49 -5.47
C TYR A 149 -3.05 -13.90 -4.95
N TYR A 150 -2.90 -12.94 -4.03
CA TYR A 150 -4.03 -12.27 -3.39
C TYR A 150 -3.91 -10.77 -3.55
N TRP A 151 -5.02 -10.12 -3.87
CA TRP A 151 -5.15 -8.68 -3.90
C TRP A 151 -5.94 -8.20 -2.69
N PHE A 152 -5.40 -7.21 -1.98
CA PHE A 152 -6.08 -6.58 -0.85
C PHE A 152 -6.14 -5.07 -0.98
N LYS A 153 -7.35 -4.52 -0.88
CA LYS A 153 -7.64 -3.09 -0.86
C LYS A 153 -7.74 -2.60 0.58
N TYR A 154 -6.88 -1.67 0.97
CA TYR A 154 -6.91 -1.06 2.30
C TYR A 154 -7.12 0.45 2.22
N TYR A 155 -7.72 0.97 3.27
CA TYR A 155 -8.01 2.40 3.39
C TYR A 155 -6.94 3.13 4.19
N GLY A 156 -6.84 4.43 3.90
CA GLY A 156 -5.94 5.34 4.58
C GLY A 156 -6.07 6.74 4.00
N LEU A 157 -5.15 7.62 4.36
CA LEU A 157 -5.02 8.95 3.79
C LEU A 157 -3.61 9.06 3.23
N PHE A 158 -3.47 9.01 1.91
CA PHE A 158 -2.17 9.02 1.25
C PHE A 158 -2.03 10.26 0.40
N LEU A 159 -1.04 11.09 0.72
CA LEU A 159 -0.65 12.17 -0.17
C LEU A 159 0.13 11.58 -1.35
N SER A 160 -0.22 11.98 -2.56
CA SER A 160 0.40 11.52 -3.80
C SER A 160 0.55 12.69 -4.77
N GLY A 161 1.43 12.55 -5.75
CA GLY A 161 1.77 13.61 -6.68
C GLY A 161 3.17 14.17 -6.43
N ASP A 162 3.57 15.08 -7.30
CA ASP A 162 4.82 15.81 -7.23
C ASP A 162 4.56 17.30 -7.52
N GLU A 163 5.62 18.10 -7.44
CA GLU A 163 5.51 19.56 -7.64
C GLU A 163 5.04 19.95 -9.06
N GLY A 164 5.19 19.07 -10.07
CA GLY A 164 4.84 19.34 -11.46
C GLY A 164 3.43 18.88 -11.85
N ALA A 165 2.93 17.79 -11.27
CA ALA A 165 1.63 17.21 -11.56
C ALA A 165 0.55 17.59 -10.51
N GLY A 166 0.94 18.20 -9.39
CA GLY A 166 0.06 18.61 -8.32
C GLY A 166 -0.20 17.52 -7.28
N TRP A 167 -0.48 17.96 -6.06
CA TRP A 167 -0.75 17.09 -4.92
C TRP A 167 -2.21 16.66 -4.87
N HIS A 168 -2.45 15.37 -4.66
CA HIS A 168 -3.79 14.81 -4.50
C HIS A 168 -3.83 13.77 -3.38
N LEU A 169 -5.02 13.61 -2.81
CA LEU A 169 -5.26 12.74 -1.66
C LEU A 169 -5.92 11.44 -2.15
N LYS A 170 -5.29 10.30 -1.87
CA LYS A 170 -5.84 8.97 -2.13
C LYS A 170 -6.35 8.36 -0.83
N ILE A 171 -7.54 7.78 -0.89
CA ILE A 171 -8.17 7.13 0.28
C ILE A 171 -7.99 5.61 0.30
N GLU A 172 -7.56 5.03 -0.81
CA GLU A 172 -7.40 3.59 -1.01
C GLU A 172 -6.04 3.28 -1.64
N GLN A 173 -5.43 2.17 -1.22
CA GLN A 173 -4.25 1.58 -1.83
C GLN A 173 -4.42 0.06 -1.95
N ARG A 174 -3.62 -0.56 -2.83
CA ARG A 174 -3.66 -2.01 -3.06
C ARG A 174 -2.37 -2.68 -2.60
N LEU A 175 -2.54 -3.84 -2.00
CA LEU A 175 -1.47 -4.78 -1.73
C LEU A 175 -1.66 -5.98 -2.65
N LEU A 176 -0.55 -6.48 -3.17
CA LEU A 176 -0.44 -7.76 -3.85
C LEU A 176 0.37 -8.68 -2.95
N CYS A 177 -0.14 -9.88 -2.69
CA CYS A 177 0.69 -10.97 -2.19
C CYS A 177 1.08 -11.86 -3.36
N GLU A 178 2.38 -12.00 -3.60
CA GLU A 178 2.94 -12.91 -4.59
C GLU A 178 4.19 -13.56 -3.97
N ASN A 179 4.40 -14.87 -4.18
CA ASN A 179 5.56 -15.59 -3.60
C ASN A 179 5.72 -15.40 -2.08
N ASN A 180 4.59 -15.39 -1.35
CA ASN A 180 4.51 -15.20 0.09
C ASN A 180 5.08 -13.85 0.58
N GLN A 181 5.17 -12.88 -0.33
CA GLN A 181 5.63 -11.51 -0.06
C GLN A 181 4.53 -10.51 -0.37
N ILE A 182 4.31 -9.58 0.57
CA ILE A 182 3.34 -8.50 0.41
C ILE A 182 4.03 -7.29 -0.22
N ILE A 183 3.56 -6.90 -1.39
CA ILE A 183 4.10 -5.81 -2.21
C ILE A 183 3.02 -4.74 -2.35
N LYS A 184 3.42 -3.47 -2.27
CA LYS A 184 2.54 -2.33 -2.52
C LYS A 184 2.48 -2.04 -4.02
N ARG A 185 1.27 -1.92 -4.58
CA ARG A 185 1.02 -1.59 -5.99
C ARG A 185 0.18 -0.31 -6.11
#